data_AF-A0A965RCS4-F1
#
_entry.id   AF-A0A965RCS4-F1
#
_cell.length_a   1.000
_cell.length_b   1.000
_cell.length_c   1.000
_cell.angle_alpha   90.00
_cell.angle_beta   90.00
_cell.angle_gamma   90.00
#
_symmetry.space_group_name_H-M   'P 1'
#
loop_
_entity.id
_entity.type
_entity.pdbx_description
1 polymer ?
#
loop_
_entity_poly.entity_id
_entity_poly.type
_entity_poly.pdbx_seq_one_letter_code
_entity_poly.pdbx_strand_id
1 'polypeptide(L)' 'MRVVIVGAAGRMGCAIREALAHRPEIQLAGAIDREADASRGISTDLDSVLRGADVMIDFSSPSSTA' A
#
# COMPACT_ATOMS: atom_id res chain seq x y z
N MET A 1 4.74 5.98 12.17
CA MET A 1 5.47 5.33 11.06
C MET A 1 4.58 5.32 9.82
N ARG A 2 5.10 5.75 8.67
CA ARG A 2 4.37 5.93 7.42
C ARG A 2 4.65 4.77 6.48
N VAL A 3 3.61 4.04 6.09
CA VAL A 3 3.72 2.79 5.33
C VAL A 3 3.07 2.92 3.97
N VAL A 4 3.75 2.42 2.93
CA VAL A 4 3.16 2.17 1.60
C VAL A 4 2.93 0.68 1.44
N ILE A 5 1.80 0.30 0.84
CA ILE A 5 1.49 -1.10 0.51
C ILE A 5 1.50 -1.28 -1.01
N VAL A 6 2.29 -2.22 -1.52
CA VAL A 6 2.27 -2.67 -2.92
C VAL A 6 1.52 -4.00 -3.01
N GLY A 7 0.63 -4.12 -4.02
CA GLY A 7 -0.36 -5.21 -4.09
C GLY A 7 -1.58 -4.94 -3.22
N ALA A 8 -1.95 -3.66 -3.08
CA ALA A 8 -2.96 -3.20 -2.14
C ALA A 8 -4.40 -3.63 -2.46
N ALA A 9 -4.71 -3.97 -3.71
CA ALA A 9 -6.00 -4.52 -4.12
C ALA A 9 -6.11 -6.03 -3.84
N GLY A 10 -4.97 -6.72 -3.70
CA GLY A 10 -4.90 -8.15 -3.43
C GLY A 10 -5.31 -8.54 -2.00
N ARG A 11 -5.47 -9.86 -1.77
CA ARG A 11 -5.94 -10.41 -0.49
C ARG A 11 -5.10 -9.95 0.71
N MET A 12 -3.77 -10.03 0.57
CA MET A 12 -2.86 -9.61 1.64
C MET A 12 -2.87 -8.09 1.82
N GLY A 13 -2.93 -7.31 0.74
CA GLY A 13 -3.08 -5.86 0.81
C GLY A 13 -4.33 -5.44 1.59
N CYS A 14 -5.48 -6.07 1.33
CA CYS A 14 -6.71 -5.86 2.09
C CYS A 14 -6.54 -6.17 3.58
N ALA A 15 -5.99 -7.34 3.91
CA ALA A 15 -5.78 -7.77 5.29
C ALA A 15 -4.83 -6.83 6.06
N ILE A 16 -3.79 -6.35 5.41
CA ILE A 16 -2.85 -5.39 6.02
C ILE A 16 -3.54 -4.06 6.28
N ARG A 17 -4.33 -3.55 5.32
CA ARG A 17 -5.10 -2.30 5.53
C ARG A 17 -6.08 -2.41 6.70
N GLU A 18 -6.77 -3.53 6.83
CA GLU A 18 -7.65 -3.81 7.97
C GLU A 18 -6.86 -3.88 9.29
N ALA A 19 -5.70 -4.52 9.30
CA ALA A 19 -4.83 -4.56 10.47
C ALA A 19 -4.32 -3.16 10.88
N LEU A 20 -4.00 -2.30 9.90
CA LEU A 20 -3.57 -0.92 10.14
C LEU A 20 -4.68 -0.04 10.72
N ALA A 21 -5.95 -0.31 10.42
CA ALA A 21 -7.08 0.44 10.97
C ALA A 21 -7.15 0.38 12.52
N HIS A 22 -6.54 -0.65 13.12
CA HIS A 22 -6.49 -0.86 14.56
C HIS A 22 -5.15 -0.43 15.19
N ARG A 23 -4.29 0.27 14.44
CA ARG A 23 -2.93 0.67 14.85
C ARG A 23 -2.66 2.14 14.55
N PRO A 24 -3.15 3.08 15.39
CA PRO A 24 -3.06 4.52 15.13
C PRO A 24 -1.61 5.06 15.05
N GLU A 25 -0.63 4.33 15.59
CA GLU A 25 0.79 4.63 15.49
C GLU A 25 1.38 4.41 14.09
N ILE A 26 0.66 3.70 13.22
CA ILE A 26 1.02 3.43 11.83
C ILE A 26 0.04 4.14 10.91
N GLN A 27 0.57 4.96 10.02
CA GLN A 27 -0.22 5.70 9.03
C GLN A 27 -0.03 5.08 7.65
N LEU A 28 -1.12 4.78 6.96
CA LEU A 28 -1.09 4.40 5.56
C LEU A 28 -0.77 5.65 4.71
N ALA A 29 0.45 5.73 4.19
CA ALA A 29 0.90 6.81 3.33
C ALA A 29 0.45 6.64 1.87
N GLY A 30 0.29 5.39 1.43
CA GLY A 30 -0.18 5.08 0.09
C GLY A 30 -0.48 3.60 -0.14
N ALA A 31 -1.30 3.34 -1.15
CA ALA A 31 -1.68 2.00 -1.58
C ALA A 31 -1.49 1.91 -3.09
N ILE A 32 -0.67 0.96 -3.54
CA ILE A 32 -0.28 0.76 -4.93
C ILE A 32 -0.76 -0.59 -5.42
N ASP A 33 -1.34 -0.60 -6.61
CA ASP A 33 -1.62 -1.81 -7.38
C ASP A 33 -1.49 -1.53 -8.88
N ARG A 34 -1.73 -2.54 -9.72
CA ARG A 34 -1.65 -2.43 -11.18
C ARG A 34 -2.76 -1.58 -11.79
N GLU A 35 -3.92 -1.55 -11.13
CA GLU A 35 -5.08 -0.77 -11.55
C GLU A 35 -5.44 0.24 -10.46
N ALA A 36 -5.70 1.47 -10.87
CA ALA A 36 -6.12 2.51 -9.96
C ALA A 36 -7.57 2.27 -9.50
N ASP A 37 -7.83 2.49 -8.22
CA ASP A 37 -9.17 2.47 -7.65
C ASP A 37 -9.30 3.63 -6.66
N ALA A 38 -9.81 4.75 -7.18
CA ALA A 38 -10.02 5.96 -6.40
C ALA A 38 -10.96 5.74 -5.21
N SER A 39 -11.95 4.84 -5.32
CA SER A 39 -12.89 4.55 -4.23
C SER A 39 -12.22 3.89 -3.03
N ARG A 40 -11.11 3.17 -3.29
CA ARG A 40 -10.28 2.52 -2.28
C ARG A 40 -8.99 3.28 -2.00
N GLY A 41 -8.77 4.44 -2.62
CA GLY A 41 -7.53 5.20 -2.52
C GLY A 41 -6.29 4.44 -3.03
N ILE A 42 -6.46 3.63 -4.08
CA ILE A 42 -5.38 2.87 -4.72
C ILE A 42 -4.89 3.63 -5.95
N SER A 43 -3.58 3.86 -6.02
CA SER A 43 -2.88 4.52 -7.12
C SER A 43 -2.01 3.52 -7.89
N THR A 44 -1.57 3.91 -9.09
CA THR A 44 -0.54 3.22 -9.87
C THR A 44 0.81 3.95 -9.85
N ASP A 45 0.86 5.16 -9.28
CA ASP A 45 2.05 6.01 -9.20
C ASP A 45 2.82 5.76 -7.90
N LEU A 46 3.72 4.78 -7.93
CA LEU A 46 4.55 4.41 -6.78
C LEU A 46 5.48 5.54 -6.34
N ASP A 47 6.12 6.24 -7.29
CA ASP A 47 7.08 7.31 -6.99
C ASP A 47 6.42 8.46 -6.21
N SER A 48 5.16 8.77 -6.50
CA SER A 48 4.42 9.79 -5.76
C SER A 48 4.19 9.43 -4.29
N VAL A 49 3.92 8.16 -3.99
CA VAL A 49 3.55 7.71 -2.63
C VAL A 49 4.77 7.34 -1.78
N LEU A 50 5.89 7.01 -2.40
CA LEU A 50 7.15 6.74 -1.70
C LEU A 50 7.72 8.01 -1.03
N ARG A 51 7.37 9.20 -1.53
CA ARG A 51 7.81 10.46 -0.93
C ARG A 51 7.25 10.62 0.48
N GLY A 52 8.13 10.45 1.47
CA GLY A 52 7.77 10.54 2.88
C GLY A 52 7.18 9.26 3.47
N ALA A 53 7.36 8.10 2.82
CA ALA A 53 7.14 6.81 3.45
C ALA A 53 8.39 6.39 4.24
N ASP A 54 8.19 5.76 5.39
CA ASP A 54 9.27 5.17 6.19
C ASP A 54 9.53 3.71 5.76
N VAL A 55 8.48 3.00 5.37
CA VAL A 55 8.49 1.56 5.06
C VAL A 55 7.60 1.26 3.85
N MET A 56 8.06 0.36 2.99
CA MET A 56 7.25 -0.28 1.95
C MET A 56 6.97 -1.72 2.32
N ILE A 57 5.70 -2.12 2.26
CA ILE A 57 5.25 -3.50 2.43
C ILE A 57 4.84 -4.02 1.06
N ASP A 58 5.56 -5.02 0.55
CA ASP A 58 5.32 -5.59 -0.77
C ASP A 58 4.77 -7.01 -0.67
N PHE A 59 3.49 -7.16 -1.06
CA PHE A 59 2.82 -8.45 -1.24
C PHE A 59 2.30 -8.59 -2.68
N SER A 60 3.11 -8.18 -3.65
CA SER A 60 2.89 -8.42 -5.07
C SER A 60 3.42 -9.80 -5.51
N SER A 61 3.37 -10.09 -6.82
CA SER A 61 4.01 -11.29 -7.37
C SER A 61 5.54 -11.13 -7.43
N PRO A 62 6.33 -12.22 -7.43
CA PRO A 62 7.80 -12.12 -7.54
C PRO A 62 8.27 -11.35 -8.79
N SER A 63 7.54 -11.47 -9.90
CA SER A 63 7.80 -10.74 -11.14
C SER A 63 7.42 -9.27 -11.11
N SER A 64 6.78 -8.81 -10.03
CA SER A 64 6.24 -7.47 -9.86
C SER A 64 6.63 -6.84 -8.53
N THR A 65 7.59 -7.45 -7.82
CA THR A 65 8.18 -6.87 -6.63
C THR A 65 8.78 -5.51 -7.00
N ALA A 66 8.37 -4.49 -6.26
CA ALA A 66 8.71 -3.09 -6.49
C ALA A 66 10.16 -2.76 -6.12
#